data_AF-A0AA37ACZ5-F1
#
_entry.id   AF-A0AA37ACZ5-F1
#
_cell.length_a   1.000
_cell.length_b   1.000
_cell.length_c   1.000
_cell.angle_alpha   90.00
_cell.angle_beta   90.00
_cell.angle_gamma   90.00
#
_symmetry.space_group_name_H-M   'P 1'
#
loop_
_entity.id
_entity.type
_entity.pdbx_description
1 polymer ?
#
loop_
_entity_poly.entity_id
_entity_poly.type
_entity_poly.pdbx_seq_one_letter_code
_entity_poly.pdbx_strand_id
1 'polypeptide(L)'
;MKFLIWFVYLAIASILNSLLLSLVDTSASLQGVMLFSFFITVAVYGAAIFFAKTTCNWYAKKKNKCTPMQFVPSTRITQVPTSQEIVEVYRQPKNRVALSHPTGTILVLISCLICLLSIGFSAWSWWSAKSEYRTMAEEAQKSYESRIPAIRSAAYDDGYAAGIEDGRSSDASIQRRLANLRDSAELEFYRSNAVFVTVSGEKYHCYGCHHLTGHRYFIYNIELAKEMGYEPCSDCWGG
;
A
#
# COMPACT_ATOMS: atom_id res chain seq x y z
N MET A 1 -20.60 7.91 -2.25
CA MET A 1 -21.11 8.30 -3.59
C MET A 1 -20.67 9.71 -4.04
N LYS A 2 -20.47 10.70 -3.16
CA LYS A 2 -20.03 12.07 -3.56
C LYS A 2 -18.56 12.17 -4.00
N PHE A 3 -17.68 11.32 -3.45
CA PHE A 3 -16.27 11.22 -3.90
C PHE A 3 -16.12 10.58 -5.28
N LEU A 4 -17.02 9.67 -5.66
CA LEU A 4 -16.99 8.97 -6.95
C LEU A 4 -17.27 9.93 -8.10
N ILE A 5 -18.16 10.91 -7.93
CA ILE A 5 -18.44 11.95 -8.92
C ILE A 5 -17.23 12.87 -9.13
N TRP A 6 -16.50 13.19 -8.05
CA TRP A 6 -15.31 14.03 -8.15
C TRP A 6 -14.13 13.29 -8.81
N PHE A 7 -13.95 12.00 -8.50
CA PHE A 7 -13.00 11.13 -9.20
C PHE A 7 -13.37 10.92 -10.67
N VAL A 8 -14.67 10.79 -11.01
CA VAL A 8 -15.13 10.71 -12.40
C VAL A 8 -14.89 12.02 -13.14
N TYR A 9 -15.09 13.18 -12.50
CA TYR A 9 -14.81 14.48 -13.12
C TYR A 9 -13.32 14.72 -13.34
N LEU A 10 -12.47 14.35 -12.36
CA LEU A 10 -11.02 14.37 -12.48
C LEU A 10 -10.51 13.38 -13.53
N ALA A 11 -11.11 12.19 -13.62
CA ALA A 11 -10.78 11.19 -14.62
C ALA A 11 -11.19 11.67 -16.03
N ILE A 12 -12.38 12.25 -16.19
CA ILE A 12 -12.82 12.82 -17.47
C ILE A 12 -11.94 14.00 -17.88
N ALA A 13 -11.60 14.91 -16.95
CA ALA A 13 -10.69 16.02 -17.21
C ALA A 13 -9.27 15.52 -17.55
N SER A 14 -8.78 14.47 -16.88
CA SER A 14 -7.50 13.85 -17.17
C SER A 14 -7.51 13.12 -18.51
N ILE A 15 -8.60 12.43 -18.88
CA ILE A 15 -8.74 11.73 -20.16
C ILE A 15 -8.84 12.74 -21.30
N LEU A 16 -9.60 13.85 -21.15
CA LEU A 16 -9.65 14.94 -22.12
C LEU A 16 -8.28 15.62 -22.27
N ASN A 17 -7.56 15.83 -21.17
CA ASN A 17 -6.21 16.37 -21.19
C ASN A 17 -5.22 15.42 -21.88
N SER A 18 -5.32 14.11 -21.62
CA SER A 18 -4.52 13.07 -22.29
C SER A 18 -4.87 12.89 -23.77
N LEU A 19 -6.15 13.00 -24.16
CA LEU A 19 -6.58 12.97 -25.57
C LEU A 19 -6.07 14.19 -26.33
N LEU A 20 -6.07 15.36 -25.69
CA LEU A 20 -5.52 16.59 -26.27
C LEU A 20 -3.99 16.55 -26.36
N LEU A 21 -3.32 15.89 -25.40
CA LEU A 21 -1.88 15.61 -25.47
C LEU A 21 -1.55 14.59 -26.58
N SER A 22 -2.43 13.63 -26.88
CA SER A 22 -2.25 12.66 -27.98
C SER A 22 -2.44 13.25 -29.38
N LEU A 23 -3.00 14.45 -29.50
CA LEU A 23 -3.09 15.20 -30.76
C LEU A 23 -1.83 16.03 -31.04
N VAL A 24 -0.89 16.07 -30.10
CA VAL A 24 0.38 16.79 -30.25
C VAL A 24 1.49 15.74 -30.31
N ASP A 25 1.75 15.24 -31.52
CA ASP A 25 2.95 14.46 -31.78
C ASP A 25 4.19 15.34 -31.56
N THR A 26 4.74 15.18 -30.36
CA THR A 26 6.15 15.25 -29.97
C THR A 26 7.01 16.35 -30.58
N SER A 27 7.32 17.36 -29.78
CA SER A 27 8.74 17.63 -29.45
C SER A 27 8.88 18.21 -28.05
N ALA A 28 9.72 17.53 -27.28
CA ALA A 28 9.88 17.64 -25.85
C ALA A 28 10.59 18.95 -25.44
N SER A 29 9.97 19.71 -24.55
CA SER A 29 10.69 20.47 -23.53
C SER A 29 9.72 20.83 -22.40
N LEU A 30 10.21 20.85 -21.16
CA LEU A 30 9.46 21.28 -19.98
C LEU A 30 8.93 22.74 -20.14
N GLN A 31 9.55 23.51 -21.03
CA GLN A 31 9.10 24.84 -21.44
C GLN A 31 7.85 24.82 -22.33
N GLY A 32 7.68 23.82 -23.21
CA GLY A 32 6.52 23.70 -24.09
C GLY A 32 5.20 23.49 -23.35
N VAL A 33 5.21 22.68 -22.29
CA VAL A 33 4.02 22.40 -21.46
C VAL A 33 3.63 23.61 -20.61
N MET A 34 4.62 24.35 -20.09
CA MET A 34 4.38 25.59 -19.35
C MET A 34 3.82 26.68 -20.25
N LEU A 35 4.33 26.81 -21.47
CA LEU A 35 3.78 27.75 -22.46
C LEU A 35 2.37 27.34 -22.89
N PHE A 36 2.08 26.05 -23.11
CA PHE A 36 0.75 25.60 -23.51
C PHE A 36 -0.30 25.77 -22.42
N SER A 37 0.02 25.52 -21.15
CA SER A 37 -0.91 25.80 -20.04
C SER A 37 -1.15 27.30 -19.87
N PHE A 38 -0.13 28.13 -20.12
CA PHE A 38 -0.27 29.59 -20.18
C PHE A 38 -1.12 30.03 -21.39
N PHE A 39 -0.96 29.42 -22.56
CA PHE A 39 -1.79 29.69 -23.73
C PHE A 39 -3.24 29.29 -23.54
N ILE A 40 -3.52 28.15 -22.90
CA ILE A 40 -4.90 27.73 -22.60
C ILE A 40 -5.53 28.64 -21.56
N THR A 41 -4.81 29.01 -20.50
CA THR A 41 -5.34 30.00 -19.54
C THR A 41 -5.56 31.35 -20.21
N VAL A 42 -4.62 31.88 -20.99
CA VAL A 42 -4.77 33.14 -21.72
C VAL A 42 -5.89 33.05 -22.77
N ALA A 43 -6.11 31.91 -23.43
CA ALA A 43 -7.18 31.74 -24.40
C ALA A 43 -8.55 31.67 -23.72
N VAL A 44 -8.67 30.98 -22.58
CA VAL A 44 -9.91 30.91 -21.80
C VAL A 44 -10.25 32.26 -21.18
N TYR A 45 -9.27 32.95 -20.59
CA TYR A 45 -9.45 34.30 -20.05
C TYR A 45 -9.67 35.35 -21.16
N GLY A 46 -8.98 35.20 -22.30
CA GLY A 46 -9.14 36.05 -23.48
C GLY A 46 -10.51 35.91 -24.13
N ALA A 47 -11.03 34.69 -24.23
CA ALA A 47 -12.40 34.42 -24.66
C ALA A 47 -13.41 35.05 -23.68
N ALA A 48 -13.19 34.92 -22.37
CA ALA A 48 -14.04 35.56 -21.37
C ALA A 48 -14.07 37.10 -21.50
N ILE A 49 -12.92 37.74 -21.77
CA ILE A 49 -12.83 39.19 -21.99
C ILE A 49 -13.50 39.59 -23.32
N PHE A 50 -13.35 38.80 -24.38
CA PHE A 50 -14.02 39.05 -25.66
C PHE A 50 -15.54 38.92 -25.54
N PHE A 51 -16.03 37.90 -24.83
CA PHE A 51 -17.45 37.75 -24.52
C PHE A 51 -17.97 38.89 -23.61
N ALA A 52 -17.18 39.36 -22.65
CA ALA A 52 -17.53 40.55 -21.87
C ALA A 52 -17.61 41.82 -22.73
N LYS A 53 -16.70 42.00 -23.69
CA LYS A 53 -16.68 43.18 -24.58
C LYS A 53 -17.83 43.17 -25.60
N THR A 54 -18.16 41.99 -26.14
CA THR A 54 -19.29 41.83 -27.07
C THR A 54 -20.63 41.99 -26.36
N THR A 55 -20.78 41.46 -25.14
CA THR A 55 -21.99 41.65 -24.33
C THR A 55 -22.15 43.10 -23.87
N CYS A 56 -21.07 43.81 -23.50
CA CYS A 56 -21.11 45.24 -23.21
C CYS A 56 -21.50 46.09 -24.43
N ASN A 57 -20.94 45.81 -25.62
CA ASN A 57 -21.33 46.51 -26.86
C ASN A 57 -22.79 46.24 -27.25
N TRP A 58 -23.26 45.01 -27.04
CA TRP A 58 -24.67 44.66 -27.25
C TRP A 58 -25.60 45.40 -26.27
N TYR A 59 -25.20 45.51 -25.00
CA TYR A 59 -25.95 46.25 -23.98
C TYR A 59 -25.95 47.77 -24.25
N ALA A 60 -24.83 48.34 -24.73
CA ALA A 60 -24.73 49.74 -25.14
C ALA A 60 -25.62 50.04 -26.37
N LYS A 61 -25.66 49.12 -27.35
CA LYS A 61 -26.50 49.24 -28.55
C LYS A 61 -28.00 49.15 -28.24
N LYS A 62 -28.38 48.51 -27.14
CA LYS A 62 -29.78 48.40 -26.67
C LYS A 62 -30.26 49.69 -25.97
N LYS A 63 -29.38 50.39 -25.23
CA LYS A 63 -29.73 51.68 -24.60
C LYS A 63 -29.96 52.81 -25.60
N ASN A 64 -29.22 52.84 -26.71
CA ASN A 64 -29.38 53.88 -27.75
C ASN A 64 -30.62 53.70 -28.65
N LYS A 65 -31.39 52.62 -28.50
CA LYS A 65 -32.62 52.35 -29.28
C LYS A 65 -33.92 52.61 -28.52
N CYS A 66 -33.85 53.00 -27.25
CA CYS A 66 -35.01 53.36 -26.44
C CYS A 66 -34.93 54.83 -26.02
N THR A 67 -35.04 55.75 -26.98
CA THR A 67 -35.65 57.10 -26.82
C THR A 67 -35.69 57.79 -28.19
N PRO A 68 -36.89 57.93 -28.75
CA PRO A 68 -37.25 59.24 -29.32
C PRO A 68 -38.65 59.63 -28.82
N MET A 69 -38.72 60.68 -28.00
CA MET A 69 -39.99 61.38 -27.78
C MET A 69 -40.04 62.52 -28.79
N GLN A 70 -41.04 62.47 -29.65
CA GLN A 70 -41.22 63.34 -30.81
C GLN A 70 -41.41 64.80 -30.39
N PHE A 71 -40.74 65.69 -31.13
CA PHE A 71 -40.90 67.14 -31.07
C PHE A 71 -42.02 67.53 -32.06
N VAL A 72 -43.10 68.16 -31.57
CA VAL A 72 -44.18 68.74 -32.39
C VAL A 72 -43.87 70.23 -32.60
N PRO A 73 -43.85 70.77 -33.84
CA PRO A 73 -43.63 72.19 -34.06
C PRO A 73 -44.96 72.92 -34.27
N SER A 74 -45.14 74.08 -33.62
CA SER A 74 -45.92 75.17 -34.21
C SER A 74 -45.43 76.51 -33.70
N THR A 75 -45.34 77.44 -34.64
CA THR A 75 -44.59 78.69 -34.59
C THR A 75 -45.49 79.92 -34.36
N ARG A 76 -44.95 80.88 -33.58
CA ARG A 76 -44.84 82.33 -33.86
C ARG A 76 -45.85 83.36 -33.28
N ILE A 77 -45.23 84.46 -32.81
CA ILE A 77 -45.64 85.89 -32.68
C ILE A 77 -46.36 86.30 -31.38
N THR A 78 -45.63 86.85 -30.38
CA THR A 78 -45.37 88.29 -30.07
C THR A 78 -46.56 89.00 -29.39
N GLN A 79 -46.42 89.33 -28.09
CA GLN A 79 -46.37 90.70 -27.53
C GLN A 79 -46.40 90.70 -25.97
N VAL A 80 -45.48 91.47 -25.42
CA VAL A 80 -45.34 92.02 -24.04
C VAL A 80 -46.07 93.40 -24.04
N PRO A 81 -46.57 94.06 -22.95
CA PRO A 81 -46.16 94.00 -21.52
C PRO A 81 -47.28 94.04 -20.45
N THR A 82 -46.97 93.63 -19.20
CA THR A 82 -47.27 94.30 -17.90
C THR A 82 -46.84 93.34 -16.77
N SER A 83 -45.67 93.58 -16.16
CA SER A 83 -45.43 94.31 -14.92
C SER A 83 -45.51 93.44 -13.65
N GLN A 84 -44.33 93.31 -13.02
CA GLN A 84 -44.04 92.99 -11.61
C GLN A 84 -44.17 91.51 -11.22
N GLU A 85 -43.04 90.80 -11.18
CA GLU A 85 -42.15 90.67 -10.01
C GLU A 85 -42.52 89.40 -9.24
N ILE A 86 -41.80 88.31 -9.54
CA ILE A 86 -41.28 87.33 -8.58
C ILE A 86 -40.06 86.71 -9.27
N VAL A 87 -38.88 87.05 -8.79
CA VAL A 87 -37.61 86.43 -9.20
C VAL A 87 -37.53 85.07 -8.51
N GLU A 88 -38.07 84.04 -9.16
CA GLU A 88 -37.82 82.65 -8.76
C GLU A 88 -36.61 82.14 -9.55
N VAL A 89 -35.44 82.27 -8.91
CA VAL A 89 -34.18 81.68 -9.41
C VAL A 89 -34.35 80.17 -9.42
N TYR A 90 -34.66 79.60 -10.59
CA TYR A 90 -34.58 78.16 -10.80
C TYR A 90 -33.13 77.70 -10.59
N ARG A 91 -32.82 77.30 -9.35
CA ARG A 91 -31.60 76.56 -9.02
C ARG A 91 -31.70 75.20 -9.70
N GLN A 92 -31.02 75.07 -10.82
CA GLN A 92 -30.81 73.79 -11.51
C GLN A 92 -30.36 72.74 -10.47
N PRO A 93 -31.01 71.56 -10.38
CA PRO A 93 -30.58 70.53 -9.45
C PRO A 93 -29.17 70.10 -9.83
N LYS A 94 -28.21 70.32 -8.91
CA LYS A 94 -26.83 69.85 -9.02
C LYS A 94 -26.89 68.35 -9.32
N ASN A 95 -26.52 67.99 -10.55
CA ASN A 95 -26.44 66.61 -11.03
C ASN A 95 -25.65 65.79 -10.00
N ARG A 96 -26.34 64.96 -9.21
CA ARG A 96 -25.68 64.01 -8.33
C ARG A 96 -25.13 62.94 -9.26
N VAL A 97 -23.85 63.06 -9.60
CA VAL A 97 -23.11 62.02 -10.30
C VAL A 97 -23.27 60.76 -9.44
N ALA A 98 -24.13 59.84 -9.87
CA ALA A 98 -24.22 58.52 -9.28
C ALA A 98 -22.80 57.98 -9.32
N LEU A 99 -22.24 57.68 -8.14
CA LEU A 99 -20.91 57.10 -8.01
C LEU A 99 -20.96 55.69 -8.60
N SER A 100 -20.92 55.61 -9.94
CA SER A 100 -20.87 54.37 -10.67
C SER A 100 -19.54 53.72 -10.33
N HIS A 101 -19.56 52.81 -9.36
CA HIS A 101 -18.41 51.95 -9.15
C HIS A 101 -18.11 51.28 -10.48
N PRO A 102 -16.88 51.40 -11.00
CA PRO A 102 -16.54 50.83 -12.29
C PRO A 102 -16.79 49.33 -12.15
N THR A 103 -17.65 48.78 -13.00
CA THR A 103 -18.05 47.36 -12.98
C THR A 103 -16.85 46.40 -12.91
N GLY A 104 -15.66 46.83 -13.35
CA GLY A 104 -14.41 46.12 -13.18
C GLY A 104 -13.93 45.93 -11.74
N THR A 105 -14.10 46.89 -10.82
CA THR A 105 -13.66 46.72 -9.43
C THR A 105 -14.50 45.70 -8.68
N ILE A 106 -15.80 45.66 -8.95
CA ILE A 106 -16.71 44.65 -8.39
C ILE A 106 -16.31 43.24 -8.85
N LEU A 107 -15.98 43.07 -10.13
CA LEU A 107 -15.53 41.77 -10.68
C LEU A 107 -14.19 41.31 -10.09
N VAL A 108 -13.23 42.22 -9.89
CA VAL A 108 -11.94 41.89 -9.26
C VAL A 108 -12.14 41.44 -7.81
N LEU A 109 -13.02 42.09 -7.06
CA LEU A 109 -13.33 41.70 -5.68
C LEU A 109 -14.02 40.34 -5.61
N ILE A 110 -14.96 40.06 -6.53
CA ILE A 110 -15.61 38.75 -6.64
C ILE A 110 -14.58 37.67 -6.97
N SER A 111 -13.68 37.93 -7.93
CA SER A 111 -12.59 37.01 -8.28
C SER A 111 -11.69 36.71 -7.08
N CYS A 112 -11.30 37.74 -6.33
CA CYS A 112 -10.47 37.59 -5.14
C CYS A 112 -11.17 36.75 -4.07
N LEU A 113 -12.47 36.97 -3.87
CA LEU A 113 -13.28 36.22 -2.91
C LEU A 113 -13.41 34.74 -3.29
N ILE A 114 -13.56 34.44 -4.57
CA ILE A 114 -13.57 33.06 -5.10
C ILE A 114 -12.20 32.39 -4.87
N CYS A 115 -11.09 33.10 -5.11
CA CYS A 115 -9.74 32.57 -4.85
C CYS A 115 -9.54 32.23 -3.37
N LEU A 116 -9.98 33.10 -2.45
CA LEU A 116 -9.85 32.86 -1.01
C LEU A 116 -10.71 31.68 -0.54
N LEU A 117 -11.93 31.54 -1.06
CA LEU A 117 -12.77 30.38 -0.77
C LEU A 117 -12.16 29.07 -1.28
N SER A 118 -11.49 29.11 -2.43
CA SER A 118 -10.80 27.94 -2.99
C SER A 118 -9.64 27.49 -2.10
N ILE A 119 -8.81 28.43 -1.62
CA ILE A 119 -7.71 28.15 -0.70
C ILE A 119 -8.23 27.59 0.62
N GLY A 120 -9.30 28.18 1.18
CA GLY A 120 -9.92 27.69 2.41
C GLY A 120 -10.48 26.27 2.27
N PHE A 121 -11.11 25.96 1.14
CA PHE A 121 -11.66 24.63 0.86
C PHE A 121 -10.56 23.58 0.67
N SER A 122 -9.45 23.93 0.02
CA SER A 122 -8.27 23.06 -0.10
C SER A 122 -7.60 22.78 1.26
N ALA A 123 -7.51 23.78 2.12
CA ALA A 123 -6.97 23.60 3.47
C ALA A 123 -7.88 22.71 4.34
N TRP A 124 -9.20 22.89 4.26
CA TRP A 124 -10.16 22.05 4.98
C TRP A 124 -10.14 20.61 4.45
N SER A 125 -10.16 20.40 3.14
CA SER A 125 -10.13 19.04 2.57
C SER A 125 -8.84 18.29 2.95
N TRP A 126 -7.69 18.97 2.98
CA TRP A 126 -6.44 18.40 3.46
C TRP A 126 -6.48 18.07 4.96
N TRP A 127 -7.01 18.97 5.80
CA TRP A 127 -7.14 18.71 7.23
C TRP A 127 -8.06 17.53 7.53
N SER A 128 -9.19 17.44 6.82
CA SER A 128 -10.16 16.35 6.92
C SER A 128 -9.54 15.02 6.50
N ALA A 129 -8.77 15.00 5.42
CA ALA A 129 -8.06 13.80 5.00
C ALA A 129 -7.01 13.39 6.05
N LYS A 130 -6.24 14.36 6.57
CA LYS A 130 -5.19 14.11 7.58
C LYS A 130 -5.75 13.54 8.89
N SER A 131 -6.95 13.95 9.32
CA SER A 131 -7.57 13.38 10.52
C SER A 131 -7.94 11.91 10.35
N GLU A 132 -8.43 11.54 9.18
CA GLU A 132 -8.85 10.16 8.88
C GLU A 132 -7.63 9.21 8.78
N TYR A 133 -6.53 9.68 8.19
CA TYR A 133 -5.28 8.90 8.16
C TYR A 133 -4.69 8.64 9.55
N ARG A 134 -4.85 9.57 10.50
CA ARG A 134 -4.36 9.40 11.88
C ARG A 134 -5.15 8.34 12.63
N THR A 135 -6.47 8.37 12.55
CA THR A 135 -7.31 7.37 13.21
C THR A 135 -7.08 5.98 12.66
N MET A 136 -6.94 5.85 11.33
CA MET A 136 -6.60 4.57 10.70
C MET A 136 -5.22 4.06 11.13
N ALA A 137 -4.22 4.94 11.29
CA ALA A 137 -2.88 4.57 11.76
C ALA A 137 -2.88 4.12 13.23
N GLU A 138 -3.61 4.82 14.10
CA GLU A 138 -3.73 4.48 15.53
C GLU A 138 -4.47 3.15 15.75
N GLU A 139 -5.55 2.91 15.00
CA GLU A 139 -6.29 1.63 15.05
C GLU A 139 -5.45 0.46 14.52
N ALA A 140 -4.73 0.67 13.42
CA ALA A 140 -3.81 -0.32 12.87
C ALA A 140 -2.69 -0.66 13.87
N GLN A 141 -2.12 0.35 14.53
CA GLN A 141 -1.08 0.15 15.53
C GLN A 141 -1.61 -0.59 16.77
N LYS A 142 -2.78 -0.21 17.28
CA LYS A 142 -3.42 -0.88 18.42
C LYS A 142 -3.77 -2.34 18.11
N SER A 143 -4.22 -2.63 16.88
CA SER A 143 -4.44 -3.99 16.39
C SER A 143 -3.15 -4.81 16.31
N TYR A 144 -2.03 -4.17 15.98
CA TYR A 144 -0.73 -4.82 15.92
C TYR A 144 -0.22 -5.13 17.33
N GLU A 145 -0.24 -4.13 18.22
CA GLU A 145 0.21 -4.25 19.61
C GLU A 145 -0.57 -5.29 20.41
N SER A 146 -1.88 -5.44 20.16
CA SER A 146 -2.69 -6.47 20.83
C SER A 146 -2.37 -7.89 20.35
N ARG A 147 -1.92 -8.07 19.11
CA ARG A 147 -1.57 -9.37 18.53
C ARG A 147 -0.15 -9.81 18.84
N ILE A 148 0.79 -8.87 19.02
CA ILE A 148 2.19 -9.16 19.35
C ILE A 148 2.37 -10.15 20.53
N PRO A 149 1.70 -10.01 21.69
CA PRO A 149 1.92 -10.92 22.81
C PRO A 149 1.47 -12.36 22.49
N ALA A 150 0.34 -12.53 21.81
CA ALA A 150 -0.17 -13.86 21.43
C ALA A 150 0.72 -14.53 20.36
N ILE A 151 1.21 -13.76 19.38
CA ILE A 151 2.15 -14.27 18.37
C ILE A 151 3.47 -14.67 19.04
N ARG A 152 3.97 -13.85 19.97
CA ARG A 152 5.22 -14.11 20.68
C ARG A 152 5.14 -15.34 21.57
N SER A 153 4.04 -15.52 22.30
CA SER A 153 3.84 -16.72 23.12
C SER A 153 3.71 -17.97 22.25
N ALA A 154 2.90 -17.92 21.18
CA ALA A 154 2.77 -19.05 20.27
C ALA A 154 4.10 -19.46 19.63
N ALA A 155 4.88 -18.48 19.15
CA ALA A 155 6.21 -18.75 18.58
C ALA A 155 7.20 -19.31 19.63
N TYR A 156 7.11 -18.86 20.88
CA TYR A 156 7.91 -19.40 21.98
C TYR A 156 7.52 -20.84 22.32
N ASP A 157 6.22 -21.12 22.42
CA ASP A 157 5.68 -22.43 22.73
C ASP A 157 6.00 -23.45 21.63
N ASP A 158 5.83 -23.06 20.36
CA ASP A 158 6.17 -23.88 19.19
C ASP A 158 7.68 -24.21 19.16
N GLY A 159 8.53 -23.21 19.39
CA GLY A 159 9.98 -23.40 19.43
C GLY A 159 10.44 -24.28 20.59
N TYR A 160 9.82 -24.11 21.76
CA TYR A 160 10.10 -24.94 22.93
C TYR A 160 9.68 -26.39 22.71
N ALA A 161 8.48 -26.63 22.16
CA ALA A 161 7.99 -27.96 21.84
C ALA A 161 8.89 -28.68 20.82
N ALA A 162 9.31 -27.99 19.76
CA ALA A 162 10.22 -28.52 18.76
C ALA A 162 11.58 -28.92 19.37
N GLY A 163 12.13 -28.10 20.27
CA GLY A 163 13.39 -28.41 20.95
C GLY A 163 13.31 -29.64 21.86
N ILE A 164 12.19 -29.81 22.57
CA ILE A 164 11.95 -31.00 23.41
C ILE A 164 11.82 -32.26 22.55
N GLU A 165 11.13 -32.17 21.41
CA GLU A 165 10.98 -33.31 20.50
C GLU A 165 12.32 -33.73 19.87
N ASP A 166 13.13 -32.77 19.42
CA ASP A 166 14.46 -33.04 18.87
C ASP A 166 15.39 -33.66 19.92
N GLY A 167 15.40 -33.11 21.14
CA GLY A 167 16.13 -33.68 22.28
C GLY A 167 15.70 -35.11 22.63
N ARG A 168 14.39 -35.39 22.68
CA ARG A 168 13.87 -36.74 22.94
C ARG A 168 14.22 -37.73 21.81
N SER A 169 14.20 -37.28 20.56
CA SER A 169 14.52 -38.12 19.41
C SER A 169 16.01 -38.48 19.36
N SER A 170 16.88 -37.52 19.70
CA SER A 170 18.32 -37.72 19.80
C SER A 170 18.68 -38.63 20.98
N ASP A 171 18.09 -38.45 22.15
CA ASP A 171 18.28 -39.35 23.30
C ASP A 171 17.89 -40.79 22.99
N ALA A 172 16.75 -41.02 22.33
CA ALA A 172 16.33 -42.36 21.92
C ALA A 172 17.32 -43.01 20.93
N SER A 173 17.88 -42.22 20.01
CA SER A 173 18.88 -42.69 19.05
C SER A 173 20.22 -43.02 19.72
N ILE A 174 20.63 -42.21 20.70
CA ILE A 174 21.85 -42.41 21.49
C ILE A 174 21.72 -43.66 22.36
N GLN A 175 20.59 -43.82 23.07
CA GLN A 175 20.32 -45.01 23.87
C GLN A 175 20.33 -46.29 23.02
N ARG A 176 19.70 -46.26 21.84
CA ARG A 176 19.75 -47.39 20.89
C ARG A 176 21.17 -47.69 20.43
N ARG A 177 21.98 -46.67 20.12
CA ARG A 177 23.38 -46.84 19.74
C ARG A 177 24.21 -47.44 20.87
N LEU A 178 24.01 -46.98 22.11
CA LEU A 178 24.68 -47.53 23.29
C LEU A 178 24.29 -48.98 23.57
N ALA A 179 23.00 -49.33 23.41
CA ALA A 179 22.53 -50.70 23.50
C ALA A 179 23.20 -51.60 22.45
N ASN A 180 23.22 -51.19 21.18
CA ASN A 180 23.89 -51.94 20.12
C ASN A 180 25.39 -52.11 20.38
N LEU A 181 26.07 -51.09 20.92
CA LEU A 181 27.48 -51.17 21.29
C LEU A 181 27.70 -52.18 22.41
N ARG A 182 26.85 -52.17 23.45
CA ARG A 182 26.90 -53.14 24.54
C ARG A 182 26.66 -54.56 24.02
N ASP A 183 25.65 -54.75 23.20
CA ASP A 183 25.32 -56.06 22.60
C ASP A 183 26.46 -56.55 21.70
N SER A 184 27.12 -55.64 20.96
CA SER A 184 28.30 -55.99 20.15
C SER A 184 29.51 -56.40 20.99
N ALA A 185 29.75 -55.73 22.12
CA ALA A 185 30.84 -56.06 23.03
C ALA A 185 30.58 -57.39 23.76
N GLU A 186 29.33 -57.62 24.18
CA GLU A 186 28.90 -58.89 24.77
C GLU A 186 29.01 -60.05 23.76
N LEU A 187 28.57 -59.84 22.52
CA LEU A 187 28.69 -60.85 21.46
C LEU A 187 30.16 -61.18 21.15
N GLU A 188 31.04 -60.18 21.12
CA GLU A 188 32.47 -60.39 20.90
C GLU A 188 33.11 -61.14 22.08
N PHE A 189 32.70 -60.84 23.31
CA PHE A 189 33.12 -61.58 24.49
C PHE A 189 32.77 -63.06 24.37
N TYR A 190 31.52 -63.40 23.99
CA TYR A 190 31.14 -64.81 23.81
C TYR A 190 31.86 -65.47 22.63
N ARG A 191 32.04 -64.77 21.50
CA ARG A 191 32.76 -65.33 20.34
C ARG A 191 34.23 -65.62 20.63
N SER A 192 34.85 -64.81 21.48
CA SER A 192 36.25 -64.96 21.86
C SER A 192 36.48 -65.93 23.01
N ASN A 193 35.47 -66.16 23.87
CA ASN A 193 35.66 -66.95 25.09
C ASN A 193 34.84 -68.25 25.13
N ALA A 194 33.72 -68.36 24.40
CA ALA A 194 32.84 -69.52 24.43
C ALA A 194 33.01 -70.41 23.19
N VAL A 195 33.02 -71.72 23.41
CA VAL A 195 33.15 -72.75 22.38
C VAL A 195 32.13 -73.85 22.56
N PHE A 196 31.80 -74.52 21.45
CA PHE A 196 30.81 -75.58 21.40
C PHE A 196 31.49 -76.94 21.27
N VAL A 197 31.09 -77.90 22.10
CA VAL A 197 31.62 -79.26 22.09
C VAL A 197 30.46 -80.22 21.88
N THR A 198 30.56 -81.13 20.90
CA THR A 198 29.51 -82.14 20.68
C THR A 198 29.61 -83.26 21.70
N VAL A 199 28.47 -83.85 22.08
CA VAL A 199 28.42 -84.89 23.14
C VAL A 199 29.31 -86.11 22.82
N SER A 200 29.50 -86.42 21.54
CA SER A 200 30.27 -87.57 21.06
C SER A 200 31.60 -87.19 20.42
N GLY A 201 31.92 -85.91 20.31
CA GLY A 201 33.14 -85.44 19.64
C GLY A 201 34.26 -85.14 20.63
N GLU A 202 35.48 -85.07 20.11
CA GLU A 202 36.70 -84.77 20.88
C GLU A 202 37.24 -83.37 20.58
N LYS A 203 36.50 -82.57 19.82
CA LYS A 203 36.90 -81.23 19.39
C LYS A 203 35.92 -80.15 19.81
N TYR A 204 36.46 -78.97 20.11
CA TYR A 204 35.66 -77.77 20.30
C TYR A 204 35.56 -76.97 19.00
N HIS A 205 34.43 -76.28 18.83
CA HIS A 205 34.00 -75.61 17.60
C HIS A 205 33.56 -74.17 17.89
N CYS A 206 33.68 -73.29 16.90
CA CYS A 206 33.13 -71.94 16.97
C CYS A 206 31.65 -71.94 16.57
N TYR A 207 30.95 -70.84 16.88
CA TYR A 207 29.56 -70.65 16.46
C TYR A 207 29.43 -70.74 14.93
N GLY A 208 28.53 -71.58 14.44
CA GLY A 208 28.26 -71.74 13.00
C GLY A 208 29.10 -72.82 12.30
N CYS A 209 29.93 -73.57 13.02
CA CYS A 209 30.64 -74.71 12.44
C CYS A 209 29.67 -75.79 11.94
N HIS A 210 29.88 -76.29 10.72
CA HIS A 210 29.01 -77.31 10.13
C HIS A 210 29.01 -78.63 10.92
N HIS A 211 30.09 -78.97 11.62
CA HIS A 211 30.19 -80.13 12.53
C HIS A 211 29.21 -80.09 13.72
N LEU A 212 28.62 -78.93 14.02
CA LEU A 212 27.59 -78.79 15.06
C LEU A 212 26.18 -79.09 14.54
N THR A 213 25.99 -79.13 13.21
CA THR A 213 24.67 -79.22 12.60
C THR A 213 24.09 -80.61 12.84
N GLY A 214 22.92 -80.69 13.49
CA GLY A 214 22.26 -81.96 13.80
C GLY A 214 22.81 -82.69 15.03
N HIS A 215 23.79 -82.12 15.73
CA HIS A 215 24.38 -82.72 16.92
C HIS A 215 23.99 -81.97 18.19
N ARG A 216 23.85 -82.71 19.31
CA ARG A 216 23.74 -82.10 20.64
C ARG A 216 25.12 -81.60 21.07
N TYR A 217 25.15 -80.45 21.72
CA TYR A 217 26.39 -79.80 22.13
C TYR A 217 26.28 -79.18 23.54
N PHE A 218 27.44 -79.01 24.17
CA PHE A 218 27.66 -78.22 25.37
C PHE A 218 28.40 -76.93 25.01
N ILE A 219 28.26 -75.90 25.84
CA ILE A 219 29.00 -74.65 25.72
C ILE A 219 29.96 -74.55 26.90
N TYR A 220 31.24 -74.39 26.60
CA TYR A 220 32.30 -74.19 27.60
C TYR A 220 33.09 -72.94 27.27
N ASN A 221 33.83 -72.40 28.24
CA ASN A 221 34.91 -71.49 27.89
C ASN A 221 36.07 -72.27 27.27
N ILE A 222 36.95 -71.58 26.54
CA ILE A 222 38.07 -72.23 25.83
C ILE A 222 39.00 -72.99 26.79
N GLU A 223 39.29 -72.40 27.95
CA GLU A 223 40.21 -72.98 28.94
C GLU A 223 39.68 -74.30 29.50
N LEU A 224 38.42 -74.32 29.93
CA LEU A 224 37.78 -75.53 30.46
C LEU A 224 37.69 -76.63 29.39
N ALA A 225 37.38 -76.28 28.14
CA ALA A 225 37.38 -77.25 27.05
C ALA A 225 38.75 -77.92 26.88
N LYS A 226 39.84 -77.15 26.96
CA LYS A 226 41.21 -77.68 26.91
C LYS A 226 41.54 -78.54 28.13
N GLU A 227 41.15 -78.11 29.33
CA GLU A 227 41.36 -78.89 30.57
C GLU A 227 40.63 -80.24 30.55
N MET A 228 39.45 -80.29 29.91
CA MET A 228 38.70 -81.53 29.68
C MET A 228 39.27 -82.39 28.54
N GLY A 229 40.34 -81.96 27.87
CA GLY A 229 41.04 -82.71 26.83
C GLY A 229 40.49 -82.52 25.41
N TYR A 230 39.63 -81.52 25.17
CA TYR A 230 39.12 -81.24 23.83
C TYR A 230 40.14 -80.44 22.99
N GLU A 231 40.30 -80.84 21.73
CA GLU A 231 41.20 -80.19 20.79
C GLU A 231 40.49 -79.15 19.91
N PRO A 232 41.19 -78.13 19.38
CA PRO A 232 40.58 -77.20 18.43
C PRO A 232 40.16 -77.90 17.13
N CYS A 233 38.97 -77.56 16.63
CA CYS A 233 38.55 -77.93 15.28
C CYS A 233 39.41 -77.21 14.22
N SER A 234 39.94 -77.96 13.26
CA SER A 234 40.70 -77.46 12.11
C SER A 234 39.92 -76.46 11.27
N ASP A 235 38.62 -76.64 11.12
CA ASP A 235 37.83 -75.79 10.23
C ASP A 235 37.41 -74.49 10.92
N CYS A 236 37.53 -74.45 12.24
CA CYS A 236 37.25 -73.27 13.06
C CYS A 236 38.52 -72.45 13.34
N TRP A 237 39.69 -73.10 13.47
CA TRP A 237 40.94 -72.45 13.90
C TRP A 237 42.20 -72.85 13.10
N GLY A 238 42.08 -73.72 12.09
CA GLY A 238 43.20 -74.29 11.33
C GLY A 238 43.52 -73.64 9.99
N GLY A 239 42.64 -72.78 9.46
CA GLY A 239 42.83 -72.12 8.16
C GLY A 239 42.38 -72.96 6.98
#